data_AF-A0A816Z9B3-F1
#
_entry.id   AF-A0A816Z9B3-F1
#
_cell.length_a   1.000
_cell.length_b   1.000
_cell.length_c   1.000
_cell.angle_alpha   90.00
_cell.angle_beta   90.00
_cell.angle_gamma   90.00
#
_symmetry.space_group_name_H-M   'P 1'
#
loop_
_entity.id
_entity.type
_entity.pdbx_description
1 polymer ?
#
loop_
_entity_poly.entity_id
_entity_poly.type
_entity_poly.pdbx_seq_one_letter_code
_entity_poly.pdbx_strand_id
1 'polypeptide(L)'
;MVNDYVSSVLKSLLLLLQLVFLSHHHAGSASVIKFLPGFDGPLPFELETGYIGVGEEEEVQLFYYFIKSERKPEEDPLVLWLSGGLGYSSISGLVFENGPLAMKLDVYNGTLPSLVSTT
;
A
#
# COMPACT_ATOMS: atom_id res chain seq x y z
N MET A 1 -9.14 53.00 8.37
CA MET A 1 -7.71 52.67 8.61
C MET A 1 -7.52 51.55 9.64
N VAL A 2 -7.95 51.70 10.90
CA VAL A 2 -7.78 50.63 11.93
C VAL A 2 -8.66 49.41 11.64
N ASN A 3 -9.94 49.59 11.28
CA ASN A 3 -10.83 48.46 10.96
C ASN A 3 -10.39 47.67 9.71
N ASP A 4 -9.84 48.37 8.71
CA ASP A 4 -9.36 47.73 7.47
C ASP A 4 -8.11 46.89 7.74
N TYR A 5 -7.21 47.38 8.60
CA TYR A 5 -6.04 46.65 9.06
C TYR A 5 -6.44 45.40 9.86
N VAL A 6 -7.37 45.52 10.81
CA VAL A 6 -7.88 44.38 11.60
C VAL A 6 -8.57 43.35 10.71
N SER A 7 -9.37 43.78 9.73
CA SER A 7 -10.02 42.88 8.76
C SER A 7 -9.00 42.13 7.89
N SER A 8 -7.94 42.81 7.46
CA SER A 8 -6.87 42.21 6.65
C SER A 8 -6.09 41.15 7.45
N VAL A 9 -5.73 41.44 8.69
CA VAL A 9 -5.05 40.50 9.59
C VAL A 9 -5.91 39.27 9.87
N LEU A 10 -7.21 39.46 10.13
CA LEU A 10 -8.13 38.35 10.38
C LEU A 10 -8.27 37.43 9.17
N LYS A 11 -8.37 37.99 7.96
CA LYS A 11 -8.40 37.21 6.71
C LYS A 11 -7.09 36.44 6.47
N SER A 12 -5.95 37.07 6.75
CA SER A 12 -4.65 36.42 6.65
C SER A 12 -4.51 35.26 7.64
N LEU A 13 -5.01 35.41 8.87
CA LEU A 13 -5.00 34.35 9.87
C LEU A 13 -5.95 33.20 9.48
N LEU A 14 -7.13 33.52 8.94
CA LEU A 14 -8.08 32.52 8.45
C LEU A 14 -7.49 31.73 7.28
N LEU A 15 -6.79 32.40 6.36
CA LEU A 15 -6.09 31.78 5.24
C LEU A 15 -4.95 30.87 5.72
N LEU A 16 -4.17 31.32 6.71
CA LEU A 16 -3.09 30.52 7.30
C LEU A 16 -3.66 29.25 7.97
N LEU A 17 -4.76 29.40 8.70
CA LEU A 17 -5.46 28.29 9.34
C LEU A 17 -5.98 27.28 8.29
N GLN A 18 -6.58 27.76 7.21
CA GLN A 18 -7.01 26.91 6.08
C GLN A 18 -5.85 26.17 5.42
N LEU A 19 -4.70 26.82 5.26
CA LEU A 19 -3.49 26.19 4.72
C LEU A 19 -2.96 25.09 5.63
N VAL A 20 -2.98 25.28 6.96
CA VAL A 20 -2.57 24.24 7.93
C VAL A 20 -3.47 23.00 7.85
N PHE A 21 -4.79 23.18 7.69
CA PHE A 21 -5.72 22.06 7.52
C PHE A 21 -5.55 21.32 6.19
N LEU A 22 -5.18 22.02 5.10
CA LEU A 22 -4.90 21.40 3.80
C LEU A 22 -3.60 20.59 3.76
N SER A 23 -2.64 20.87 4.64
CA SER A 23 -1.38 20.12 4.77
C SER A 23 -1.55 18.69 5.32
N HIS A 24 -2.68 18.40 5.96
CA HIS A 24 -2.93 17.11 6.63
C HIS A 24 -3.64 16.09 5.72
N HIS A 25 -3.67 16.30 4.41
CA HIS A 25 -4.17 15.29 3.50
C HIS A 25 -3.16 14.14 3.39
N HIS A 26 -3.40 13.09 4.17
CA HIS A 26 -2.75 11.79 3.99
C HIS A 26 -3.06 11.26 2.59
N ALA A 27 -2.04 11.20 1.75
CA ALA A 27 -2.12 10.54 0.45
C ALA A 27 -2.04 9.02 0.67
N GLY A 28 -3.16 8.40 1.05
CA GLY A 28 -3.30 6.95 0.99
C GLY A 28 -3.17 6.48 -0.45
N SER A 29 -1.98 6.00 -0.84
CA SER A 29 -1.70 5.54 -2.20
C SER A 29 -1.91 4.03 -2.32
N ALA A 30 -3.17 3.60 -2.29
CA ALA A 30 -3.55 2.25 -2.68
C ALA A 30 -3.57 2.14 -4.21
N SER A 31 -3.02 1.04 -4.74
CA SER A 31 -2.96 0.77 -6.17
C SER A 31 -3.33 -0.68 -6.45
N VAL A 32 -4.29 -0.88 -7.34
CA VAL A 32 -4.65 -2.21 -7.85
C VAL A 32 -3.67 -2.62 -8.93
N ILE A 33 -3.01 -3.76 -8.69
CA ILE A 33 -2.00 -4.32 -9.58
C ILE A 33 -2.64 -5.37 -10.47
N LYS A 34 -2.64 -5.12 -11.78
CA LYS A 34 -3.16 -6.06 -12.79
C LYS A 34 -2.08 -6.89 -13.47
N PHE A 35 -0.84 -6.38 -13.49
CA PHE A 35 0.30 -6.99 -14.17
C PHE A 35 1.54 -6.88 -13.29
N LEU A 36 2.32 -7.95 -13.21
CA LEU A 36 3.61 -7.98 -12.52
C LEU A 36 4.72 -8.32 -13.52
N PRO A 37 5.88 -7.65 -13.45
CA PRO A 37 7.06 -8.08 -14.19
C PRO A 37 7.40 -9.53 -13.86
N GLY A 38 7.65 -10.35 -14.88
CA GLY A 38 7.95 -11.77 -14.72
C GLY A 38 6.72 -12.68 -14.62
N PHE A 39 5.50 -12.14 -14.52
CA PHE A 39 4.26 -12.93 -14.63
C PHE A 39 3.70 -12.84 -16.05
N ASP A 40 3.35 -13.98 -16.64
CA ASP A 40 2.80 -14.03 -17.99
C ASP A 40 1.31 -13.65 -18.00
N GLY A 41 1.01 -12.43 -18.45
CA GLY A 41 -0.36 -11.93 -18.61
C GLY A 41 -0.91 -11.22 -17.37
N PRO A 42 -2.24 -10.98 -17.30
CA PRO A 42 -2.87 -10.38 -16.14
C PRO A 42 -2.89 -11.36 -14.96
N LEU A 43 -2.83 -10.83 -13.74
CA LEU A 43 -2.97 -11.64 -12.53
C LEU A 43 -4.36 -12.29 -12.47
N PRO A 44 -4.47 -13.58 -12.09
CA PRO A 44 -5.75 -14.26 -11.96
C PRO A 44 -6.51 -13.90 -10.66
N PHE A 45 -5.88 -13.13 -9.76
CA PHE A 45 -6.43 -12.65 -8.51
C PHE A 45 -6.30 -11.12 -8.39
N GLU A 46 -7.13 -10.51 -7.55
CA GLU A 46 -7.06 -9.08 -7.25
C GLU A 46 -5.97 -8.82 -6.21
N LEU A 47 -4.87 -8.22 -6.66
CA LEU A 47 -3.80 -7.70 -5.81
C LEU A 47 -3.91 -6.18 -5.69
N GLU A 48 -3.91 -5.69 -4.46
CA GLU A 48 -3.74 -4.28 -4.14
C GLU A 48 -2.47 -4.10 -3.31
N THR A 49 -1.75 -3.02 -3.57
CA THR A 49 -0.58 -2.62 -2.77
C THR A 49 -0.72 -1.17 -2.35
N GLY A 50 -0.17 -0.84 -1.19
CA GLY A 50 -0.19 0.54 -0.69
C GLY A 50 0.60 0.68 0.60
N TYR A 51 0.38 1.81 1.27
CA TYR A 51 0.94 2.11 2.57
C TYR A 51 -0.16 2.36 3.60
N ILE A 52 0.04 1.87 4.82
CA ILE A 52 -0.82 2.13 5.97
C ILE A 52 0.03 2.85 7.02
N GLY A 53 -0.46 4.01 7.47
CA GLY A 53 0.12 4.75 8.58
C GLY A 53 -0.10 4.09 9.93
N VAL A 54 0.93 4.08 10.77
CA VAL A 54 0.93 3.54 12.12
C VAL A 54 1.62 4.53 13.06
N GLY A 55 1.04 4.73 14.24
CA GLY A 55 1.45 5.75 15.21
C GLY A 55 0.37 6.82 15.40
N GLU A 56 0.51 7.67 16.41
CA GLU A 56 -0.48 8.73 16.71
C GLU A 56 -0.60 9.73 15.55
N GLU A 57 0.51 10.00 14.87
CA GLU A 57 0.58 10.88 13.71
C GLU A 57 0.92 10.13 12.41
N GLU A 58 0.62 8.82 12.34
CA GLU A 58 0.94 7.98 11.17
C GLU A 58 2.42 8.05 10.72
N GLU A 59 3.31 8.27 11.69
CA GLU A 59 4.74 8.54 11.51
C GLU A 59 5.46 7.40 10.78
N VAL A 60 4.96 6.17 10.93
CA VAL A 60 5.48 4.96 10.29
C VAL A 60 4.52 4.52 9.19
N GLN A 61 5.04 4.36 7.97
CA GLN A 61 4.27 3.91 6.83
C GLN A 61 4.64 2.46 6.49
N LEU A 62 3.72 1.52 6.72
CA LEU A 62 3.90 0.10 6.43
C LEU A 62 3.40 -0.23 5.03
N PHE A 63 4.27 -0.78 4.19
CA PHE A 63 3.87 -1.29 2.88
C PHE A 63 3.10 -2.61 3.01
N TYR A 64 2.01 -2.78 2.26
CA TYR A 64 1.22 -4.01 2.26
C TYR A 64 1.02 -4.62 0.87
N TYR A 65 0.78 -5.93 0.87
CA TYR A 65 0.21 -6.68 -0.26
C TYR A 65 -1.15 -7.23 0.22
N PHE A 66 -2.24 -6.78 -0.38
CA PHE A 66 -3.58 -7.25 -0.08
C PHE A 66 -4.12 -8.04 -1.26
N ILE A 67 -4.46 -9.30 -1.01
CA ILE A 67 -4.99 -10.21 -2.01
C ILE A 67 -6.39 -10.60 -1.57
N LYS A 68 -7.38 -10.33 -2.42
CA LYS A 68 -8.75 -10.73 -2.14
C LYS A 68 -8.92 -12.24 -2.28
N SER A 69 -9.83 -12.81 -1.49
CA SER A 69 -10.21 -14.21 -1.62
C SER A 69 -10.72 -14.52 -3.03
N GLU A 70 -10.29 -15.63 -3.62
CA GLU A 70 -10.76 -16.09 -4.93
C GLU A 70 -12.17 -16.70 -4.88
N ARG A 71 -12.74 -16.92 -3.68
CA ARG A 71 -14.07 -17.53 -3.48
C ARG A 71 -15.18 -16.49 -3.36
N LYS A 72 -15.26 -15.80 -2.22
CA LYS A 72 -16.26 -14.76 -1.94
C LYS A 72 -15.63 -13.64 -1.09
N PRO A 73 -14.93 -12.67 -1.71
CA PRO A 73 -14.19 -11.61 -1.02
C PRO A 73 -14.97 -10.86 0.07
N GLU A 74 -16.29 -10.68 -0.11
CA GLU A 74 -17.13 -9.93 0.84
C GLU A 74 -17.61 -10.77 2.03
N GLU A 75 -17.57 -12.10 1.94
CA GLU A 75 -18.01 -13.02 3.00
C GLU A 75 -16.82 -13.71 3.70
N ASP A 76 -15.68 -13.83 3.01
CA ASP A 76 -14.50 -14.49 3.52
C ASP A 76 -13.75 -13.65 4.57
N PRO A 77 -13.09 -14.29 5.56
CA PRO A 77 -12.41 -13.56 6.62
C PRO A 77 -11.18 -12.82 6.10
N LEU A 78 -10.86 -11.70 6.74
CA LEU A 78 -9.57 -11.02 6.57
C LEU A 78 -8.49 -11.76 7.37
N VAL A 79 -7.39 -12.09 6.70
CA VAL A 79 -6.22 -12.72 7.32
C VAL A 79 -5.02 -11.78 7.23
N LEU A 80 -4.40 -11.47 8.37
CA LEU A 80 -3.15 -10.73 8.44
C LEU A 80 -1.98 -11.72 8.53
N TRP A 81 -1.02 -11.60 7.62
CA TRP A 81 0.19 -12.40 7.62
C TRP A 81 1.42 -11.56 7.93
N LEU A 82 2.14 -11.92 9.00
CA LEU A 82 3.38 -11.28 9.40
C LEU A 82 4.48 -12.34 9.46
N SER A 83 5.50 -12.20 8.61
CA SER A 83 6.68 -13.06 8.71
C SER A 83 7.43 -12.78 10.02
N GLY A 84 7.95 -13.84 10.63
CA GLY A 84 8.71 -13.74 11.88
C GLY A 84 10.13 -13.20 11.69
N GLY A 85 10.84 -13.02 12.81
CA GLY A 85 12.19 -12.48 12.83
C GLY A 85 12.25 -10.95 12.78
N LEU A 86 13.35 -10.36 13.24
CA LEU A 86 13.50 -8.91 13.25
C LEU A 86 13.87 -8.41 11.85
N GLY A 87 13.01 -7.59 11.24
CA GLY A 87 13.29 -6.87 10.00
C GLY A 87 13.11 -7.67 8.70
N TYR A 88 12.59 -8.90 8.76
CA TYR A 88 12.27 -9.67 7.56
C TYR A 88 10.97 -9.18 6.92
N SER A 89 10.93 -9.14 5.59
CA SER A 89 9.75 -8.72 4.84
C SER A 89 8.73 -9.84 4.71
N SER A 90 7.45 -9.54 4.96
CA SER A 90 6.35 -10.47 4.74
C SER A 90 6.15 -10.90 3.29
N ILE A 91 6.87 -10.30 2.33
CA ILE A 91 6.86 -10.77 0.93
C ILE A 91 7.35 -12.22 0.80
N SER A 92 8.16 -12.72 1.75
CA SER A 92 8.58 -14.11 1.73
C SER A 92 7.39 -15.06 1.90
N GLY A 93 6.43 -14.72 2.78
CA GLY A 93 5.21 -15.50 2.97
C GLY A 93 4.35 -15.54 1.71
N LEU A 94 4.27 -14.40 1.02
CA LEU A 94 3.56 -14.28 -0.25
C LEU A 94 4.16 -15.20 -1.33
N VAL A 95 5.49 -15.23 -1.48
CA VAL A 95 6.16 -15.84 -2.65
C VAL A 95 6.67 -17.26 -2.40
N PHE A 96 6.94 -17.62 -1.14
CA PHE A 96 7.58 -18.89 -0.78
C PHE A 96 6.77 -19.77 0.16
N GLU A 97 5.66 -19.27 0.74
CA GLU A 97 4.87 -20.02 1.72
C GLU A 97 3.49 -20.34 1.18
N ASN A 98 2.51 -19.45 1.33
CA ASN A 98 1.09 -19.75 1.10
C ASN A 98 0.35 -18.73 0.22
N GLY A 99 1.05 -17.80 -0.43
CA GLY A 99 0.43 -16.86 -1.36
C GLY A 99 0.09 -17.47 -2.72
N PRO A 100 -0.77 -16.81 -3.52
CA PRO A 100 -1.19 -17.26 -4.85
C PRO A 100 -0.14 -17.00 -5.94
N LEU A 101 1.09 -16.62 -5.55
CA LEU A 101 2.17 -16.21 -6.43
C LEU A 101 3.45 -16.93 -5.98
N ALA A 102 4.20 -17.53 -6.91
CA ALA A 102 5.48 -18.14 -6.61
C ALA A 102 6.55 -17.73 -7.63
N MET A 103 7.80 -17.68 -7.17
CA MET A 103 8.94 -17.58 -8.07
C MET A 103 9.30 -18.95 -8.62
N LYS A 104 9.47 -19.04 -9.94
CA LYS A 104 9.96 -20.24 -10.59
C LYS A 104 11.44 -20.45 -10.26
N LEU A 105 11.78 -21.62 -9.72
CA LEU A 105 13.14 -21.97 -9.30
C LEU A 105 13.97 -22.47 -10.49
N ASP A 106 14.24 -21.57 -11.43
CA ASP A 106 15.15 -21.81 -12.54
C ASP A 106 16.56 -21.27 -12.20
N VAL A 107 17.59 -21.74 -12.93
CA VAL A 107 18.94 -21.18 -12.79
C VAL A 107 18.91 -19.71 -13.19
N TYR A 108 19.36 -18.84 -12.29
CA TYR A 108 19.40 -17.40 -12.57
C TYR A 108 20.30 -17.12 -13.77
N ASN A 109 19.70 -16.56 -14.81
CA ASN A 109 20.32 -16.29 -16.11
C ASN A 109 20.58 -14.78 -16.33
N GLY A 110 20.36 -13.94 -15.31
CA GLY A 110 20.50 -12.49 -15.41
C GLY A 110 19.25 -11.73 -15.86
N THR A 111 18.14 -12.41 -16.16
CA THR A 111 16.85 -11.78 -16.50
C THR A 111 15.95 -11.62 -15.28
N LEU A 112 14.80 -10.98 -15.45
CA LEU A 112 13.76 -10.94 -14.41
C LEU A 112 13.38 -12.38 -13.97
N PRO A 113 13.16 -12.60 -12.67
CA PRO A 113 12.60 -13.86 -12.19
C PRO A 113 11.24 -14.13 -12.84
N SER A 114 11.00 -15.37 -13.24
CA SER A 114 9.67 -15.77 -13.70
C SER A 114 8.76 -16.04 -12.50
N LEU A 115 7.55 -15.51 -12.57
CA LEU A 115 6.50 -15.66 -11.58
C LEU A 115 5.39 -16.53 -12.18
N VAL A 116 4.84 -17.40 -11.34
CA VAL A 116 3.73 -18.28 -11.69
C VAL A 116 2.66 -18.19 -10.62
N SER A 117 1.41 -18.48 -11.00
CA SER A 117 0.33 -18.64 -10.03
C SER A 117 0.45 -20.00 -9.34
N THR A 118 0.06 -20.06 -8.07
CA THR A 118 -0.01 -21.31 -7.29
C THR A 118 -1.44 -21.83 -7.17
N THR A 119 -2.43 -21.13 -7.75
CA THR A 119 -3.87 -21.45 -7.73
C THR A 119 -4.39 -21.86 -9.10
#